data_AF-A0ABD1VSR4-F1
#
_entry.id   AF-A0ABD1VSR4-F1
#
_cell.length_a   1.000
_cell.length_b   1.000
_cell.length_c   1.000
_cell.angle_alpha   90.00
_cell.angle_beta   90.00
_cell.angle_gamma   90.00
#
_symmetry.space_group_name_H-M   'P 1'
#
loop_
_entity.id
_entity.type
_entity.pdbx_description
1 polymer ?
#
loop_
_entity_poly.entity_id
_entity_poly.type
_entity_poly.pdbx_seq_one_letter_code
_entity_poly.pdbx_strand_id
1 'polypeptide(L)'
;MHNRGWKSIYCVTKRDAFRGTAPINLTDRLHQVLRWATGSVEIFFSRNNALLASSKMKVLQRIAYLNVGIYPFTSVFLIVYCFLPALSLFSGQFIVQTLNVTFLVYLLIITVTLCMLAVLEVKWAGIELEEWWRNEQFWLIGGTSAHLAAVFQGLLKVVAGVEISFTLTSKSAGDDEDDEFADLYLVKWTSLMIPPITIMMVNLIAIAVGFSRTIYSVIPQWSRLLGGVFFSFWVLAHLYPFAKGLMGRRGRTPTIVFVWSGLIAIIISLLWVAINPPAGTNQIGGSFQFP
;
A
#
# COMPACT_ATOMS: atom_id res chain seq x y z
N MET A 1 0.51 23.25 -21.74
CA MET A 1 0.29 24.72 -21.68
C MET A 1 1.33 25.43 -20.82
N HIS A 2 1.56 25.02 -19.56
CA HIS A 2 2.59 25.65 -18.70
C HIS A 2 4.01 25.63 -19.28
N ASN A 3 4.36 24.58 -20.04
CA ASN A 3 5.63 24.55 -20.77
C ASN A 3 5.76 25.64 -21.86
N ARG A 4 4.65 26.29 -22.25
CA ARG A 4 4.62 27.43 -23.18
C ARG A 4 4.58 28.79 -22.46
N GLY A 5 4.61 28.82 -21.11
CA GLY A 5 4.60 30.05 -20.31
C GLY A 5 3.22 30.48 -19.79
N TRP A 6 2.16 29.69 -20.03
CA TRP A 6 0.84 29.95 -19.46
C TRP A 6 0.84 29.82 -17.95
N LYS A 7 -0.07 30.53 -17.27
CA LYS A 7 -0.27 30.48 -15.82
C LYS A 7 -1.69 29.97 -15.53
N SER A 8 -1.81 29.09 -14.53
CA SER A 8 -3.10 28.63 -13.99
C SER A 8 -3.45 29.43 -12.72
N ILE A 9 -4.74 29.64 -12.49
CA ILE A 9 -5.28 30.24 -11.27
C ILE A 9 -6.18 29.20 -10.59
N TYR A 10 -5.97 28.98 -9.29
CA TYR A 10 -6.83 28.13 -8.46
C TYR A 10 -7.70 29.06 -7.59
N CYS A 11 -9.03 28.93 -7.72
CA CYS A 11 -9.99 29.76 -7.03
C CYS A 11 -10.92 28.88 -6.18
N VAL A 12 -10.97 29.16 -4.88
CA VAL A 12 -11.87 28.47 -3.94
C VAL A 12 -12.98 29.45 -3.56
N THR A 13 -14.22 29.09 -3.90
CA THR A 13 -15.41 29.86 -3.57
C THR A 13 -15.99 29.40 -2.22
N LYS A 14 -16.69 30.30 -1.51
CA LYS A 14 -17.32 29.97 -0.21
C LYS A 14 -18.33 28.81 -0.29
N ARG A 15 -18.98 28.64 -1.43
CA ARG A 15 -19.83 27.48 -1.74
C ARG A 15 -19.18 26.69 -2.87
N ASP A 16 -19.30 25.37 -2.84
CA ASP A 16 -18.79 24.51 -3.91
C ASP A 16 -19.45 24.90 -5.23
N ALA A 17 -18.65 25.41 -6.18
CA ALA A 17 -19.14 25.77 -7.50
C ALA A 17 -19.42 24.52 -8.37
N PHE A 18 -18.77 23.40 -8.06
CA PHE A 18 -18.91 22.14 -8.78
C PHE A 18 -19.09 21.00 -7.78
N ARG A 19 -20.15 20.20 -7.96
CA ARG A 19 -20.44 19.01 -7.17
C ARG A 19 -20.52 17.80 -8.10
N GLY A 20 -19.84 16.74 -7.72
CA GLY A 20 -19.83 15.48 -8.45
C GLY A 20 -20.07 14.30 -7.51
N THR A 21 -20.57 13.21 -8.08
CA THR A 21 -20.68 11.95 -7.34
C THR A 21 -19.31 11.29 -7.24
N ALA A 22 -19.01 10.72 -6.08
CA ALA A 22 -17.73 10.10 -5.81
C ALA A 22 -17.95 8.60 -5.58
N PRO A 23 -17.06 7.71 -6.06
CA PRO A 23 -17.22 6.28 -5.83
C PRO A 23 -17.34 5.98 -4.33
N ILE A 24 -18.29 5.12 -3.98
CA ILE A 24 -18.60 4.85 -2.58
C ILE A 24 -17.94 3.52 -2.15
N ASN A 25 -17.83 2.54 -3.05
CA ASN A 25 -17.24 1.24 -2.75
C ASN A 25 -15.70 1.22 -2.87
N LEU A 26 -15.09 0.27 -2.17
CA LEU A 26 -13.63 0.09 -2.11
C LEU A 26 -13.04 -0.27 -3.49
N THR A 27 -13.68 -1.17 -4.22
CA THR A 27 -13.15 -1.71 -5.48
C THR A 27 -13.03 -0.63 -6.54
N ASP A 28 -14.08 0.17 -6.75
CA ASP A 28 -14.10 1.25 -7.73
C ASP A 28 -13.12 2.37 -7.36
N ARG A 29 -12.91 2.60 -6.05
CA ARG A 29 -11.84 3.51 -5.58
C ARG A 29 -10.45 3.00 -5.92
N LEU A 30 -10.16 1.72 -5.71
CA LEU A 30 -8.88 1.13 -6.08
C LEU A 30 -8.64 1.21 -7.58
N HIS A 31 -9.65 0.91 -8.40
CA HIS A 31 -9.55 1.07 -9.85
C HIS A 31 -9.40 2.54 -10.26
N GLN A 32 -10.06 3.49 -9.59
CA GLN A 32 -9.85 4.91 -9.84
C GLN A 32 -8.39 5.33 -9.57
N VAL A 33 -7.84 4.94 -8.41
CA VAL A 33 -6.45 5.25 -8.06
C VAL A 33 -5.47 4.58 -9.02
N LEU A 34 -5.75 3.33 -9.44
CA LEU A 34 -4.95 2.63 -10.43
C LEU A 34 -4.86 3.45 -11.72
N ARG A 35 -5.98 3.96 -12.23
CA ARG A 35 -6.01 4.79 -13.45
C ARG A 35 -5.16 6.05 -13.32
N TRP A 36 -5.22 6.73 -12.17
CA TRP A 36 -4.40 7.92 -11.90
C TRP A 36 -2.91 7.58 -11.85
N ALA A 37 -2.56 6.50 -11.16
CA ALA A 37 -1.18 6.05 -11.05
C ALA A 37 -0.62 5.61 -12.41
N THR A 38 -1.38 4.85 -13.20
CA THR A 38 -0.98 4.44 -14.55
C THR A 38 -0.76 5.65 -15.45
N GLY A 39 -1.68 6.63 -15.47
CA GLY A 39 -1.50 7.87 -16.23
C GLY A 39 -0.24 8.65 -15.78
N SER A 40 0.05 8.66 -14.48
CA SER A 40 1.24 9.33 -13.94
C SER A 40 2.54 8.64 -14.37
N VAL A 41 2.58 7.29 -14.34
CA VAL A 41 3.71 6.49 -14.82
C VAL A 41 3.90 6.66 -16.34
N GLU A 42 2.82 6.69 -17.11
CA GLU A 42 2.89 6.97 -18.54
C GLU A 42 3.45 8.36 -18.85
N ILE A 43 3.00 9.39 -18.12
CA ILE A 43 3.55 10.75 -18.27
C ILE A 43 5.04 10.75 -17.94
N PHE A 44 5.46 10.03 -16.90
CA PHE A 44 6.87 9.94 -16.50
C PHE A 44 7.75 9.33 -17.61
N PHE A 45 7.30 8.27 -18.28
CA PHE A 45 8.03 7.65 -19.40
C PHE A 45 7.80 8.34 -20.75
N SER A 46 6.87 9.29 -20.85
CA SER A 46 6.59 10.02 -22.08
C SER A 46 7.62 11.13 -22.36
N ARG A 47 7.62 11.64 -23.59
CA ARG A 47 8.37 12.86 -23.98
C ARG A 47 7.90 14.13 -23.24
N ASN A 48 6.73 14.09 -22.59
CA ASN A 48 6.15 15.21 -21.86
C ASN A 48 6.55 15.21 -20.37
N ASN A 49 7.57 14.44 -19.97
CA ASN A 49 8.07 14.41 -18.60
C ASN A 49 8.54 15.81 -18.13
N ALA A 50 8.23 16.15 -16.88
CA ALA A 50 8.64 17.37 -16.22
C ALA A 50 10.18 17.58 -16.22
N LEU A 51 10.98 16.52 -16.24
CA LEU A 51 12.44 16.62 -16.38
C LEU A 51 12.87 17.29 -17.69
N LEU A 52 12.13 17.04 -18.77
CA LEU A 52 12.37 17.57 -20.11
C LEU A 52 11.63 18.90 -20.36
N ALA A 53 11.08 19.52 -19.31
CA ALA A 53 10.37 20.78 -19.45
C ALA A 53 11.32 21.93 -19.86
N SER A 54 10.79 22.88 -20.62
CA SER A 54 11.52 24.05 -21.09
C SER A 54 11.88 25.01 -19.96
N SER A 55 12.80 25.94 -20.25
CA SER A 55 13.21 27.02 -19.36
C SER A 55 12.08 28.02 -19.01
N LYS A 56 10.97 27.99 -19.75
CA LYS A 56 9.81 28.88 -19.50
C LYS A 56 9.01 28.47 -18.25
N MET A 57 9.23 27.28 -17.72
CA MET A 57 8.56 26.77 -16.52
C MET A 57 9.43 26.98 -15.28
N LYS A 58 8.84 27.49 -14.19
CA LYS A 58 9.57 27.74 -12.93
C LYS A 58 10.12 26.44 -12.35
N VAL A 59 11.28 26.52 -11.69
CA VAL A 59 11.95 25.35 -11.08
C VAL A 59 11.05 24.64 -10.06
N LEU A 60 10.43 25.38 -9.13
CA LEU A 60 9.54 24.78 -8.13
C LEU A 60 8.30 24.13 -8.77
N GLN A 61 7.77 24.73 -9.83
CA GLN A 61 6.67 24.15 -10.60
C GLN A 61 7.10 22.83 -11.28
N ARG A 62 8.35 22.76 -11.76
CA ARG A 62 8.94 21.53 -12.33
C ARG A 62 9.04 20.43 -11.28
N ILE A 63 9.49 20.75 -10.07
CA ILE A 63 9.55 19.80 -8.96
C ILE A 63 8.14 19.30 -8.60
N ALA A 64 7.13 20.18 -8.56
CA ALA A 64 5.75 19.78 -8.29
C ALA A 64 5.20 18.80 -9.34
N TYR A 65 5.41 19.09 -10.63
CA TYR A 65 5.00 18.17 -11.71
C TYR A 65 5.78 16.85 -11.68
N LEU A 66 7.06 16.90 -11.34
CA LEU A 66 7.88 15.71 -11.22
C LEU A 66 7.40 14.83 -10.08
N ASN A 67 7.02 15.41 -8.93
CA ASN A 67 6.45 14.67 -7.80
C ASN A 67 5.18 13.92 -8.22
N VAL A 68 4.31 14.54 -9.03
CA VAL A 68 3.11 13.88 -9.58
C VAL A 68 3.46 12.73 -10.52
N GLY A 69 4.58 12.79 -11.25
CA GLY A 69 5.03 11.65 -12.07
C GLY A 69 5.68 10.53 -11.25
N ILE A 70 6.37 10.87 -10.16
CA ILE A 70 7.20 9.94 -9.38
C ILE A 70 6.41 9.26 -8.25
N TYR A 71 5.34 9.86 -7.73
CA TYR A 71 4.66 9.32 -6.54
C TYR A 71 4.26 7.82 -6.65
N PRO A 72 3.87 7.23 -7.81
CA PRO A 72 3.54 5.82 -7.84
C PRO A 72 4.74 4.93 -7.55
N PHE A 73 5.96 5.37 -7.86
CA PHE A 73 7.19 4.60 -7.66
C PHE A 73 7.57 4.47 -6.19
N THR A 74 7.06 5.33 -5.30
CA THR A 74 7.28 5.18 -3.84
C THR A 74 6.63 3.91 -3.30
N SER A 75 5.67 3.32 -4.04
CA SER A 75 5.01 2.06 -3.69
C SER A 75 5.98 0.90 -3.50
N VAL A 76 7.04 0.81 -4.30
CA VAL A 76 8.04 -0.27 -4.22
C VAL A 76 8.74 -0.25 -2.86
N PHE A 77 9.17 0.93 -2.42
CA PHE A 77 9.79 1.12 -1.12
C PHE A 77 8.79 0.92 0.03
N LEU A 78 7.55 1.37 -0.16
CA LEU A 78 6.50 1.22 0.83
C LEU A 78 6.14 -0.24 1.10
N ILE A 79 6.09 -1.08 0.06
CA ILE A 79 5.87 -2.53 0.19
C ILE A 79 6.95 -3.15 1.05
N VAL A 80 8.22 -2.88 0.74
CA VAL A 80 9.36 -3.38 1.53
C VAL A 80 9.22 -2.93 2.98
N TYR A 81 8.92 -1.64 3.20
CA TYR A 81 8.72 -1.08 4.53
C TYR A 81 7.60 -1.80 5.31
N CYS A 82 6.48 -2.15 4.67
CA CYS A 82 5.37 -2.83 5.34
C CYS A 82 5.68 -4.30 5.70
N PHE A 83 6.66 -4.93 5.04
CA PHE A 83 7.13 -6.29 5.37
C PHE A 83 8.28 -6.31 6.38
N LEU A 84 9.03 -5.22 6.53
CA LEU A 84 10.18 -5.15 7.44
C LEU A 84 9.83 -5.54 8.90
N PRO A 85 8.73 -5.08 9.51
CA PRO A 85 8.36 -5.47 10.87
C PRO A 85 8.09 -6.98 10.99
N ALA A 86 7.39 -7.56 10.02
CA ALA A 86 7.11 -8.99 10.00
C ALA A 86 8.38 -9.82 9.84
N LEU A 87 9.30 -9.41 8.96
CA LEU A 87 10.60 -10.06 8.80
C LEU A 87 11.44 -9.99 10.07
N SER A 88 11.41 -8.85 10.78
CA SER A 88 12.09 -8.71 12.07
C SER A 88 11.51 -9.67 13.12
N LEU A 89 10.18 -9.79 13.18
CA LEU A 89 9.52 -10.73 14.09
C LEU A 89 9.80 -12.19 13.72
N PHE A 90 9.81 -12.58 12.45
CA PHE A 90 10.14 -13.96 12.05
C PHE A 90 11.61 -14.31 12.30
N SER A 91 12.53 -13.46 11.88
CA SER A 91 13.97 -13.71 12.02
C SER A 91 14.47 -13.59 13.47
N GLY A 92 13.78 -12.83 14.31
CA GLY A 92 14.24 -12.50 15.66
C GLY A 92 15.41 -11.52 15.67
N GLN A 93 15.79 -11.01 14.50
CA GLN A 93 16.76 -9.95 14.33
C GLN A 93 16.01 -8.63 14.34
N PHE A 94 16.32 -7.77 15.30
CA PHE A 94 15.81 -6.40 15.28
C PHE A 94 16.60 -5.60 14.24
N ILE A 95 15.91 -4.81 13.43
CA ILE A 95 16.52 -4.04 12.33
C ILE A 95 17.65 -3.14 12.84
N VAL A 96 17.51 -2.64 14.07
CA VAL A 96 18.54 -1.85 14.76
C VAL A 96 19.34 -2.74 15.70
N GLN A 97 20.64 -2.87 15.44
CA GLN A 97 21.50 -3.77 16.21
C GLN A 97 21.66 -3.35 17.68
N THR A 98 21.67 -2.04 17.98
CA THR A 98 21.82 -1.52 19.35
C THR A 98 20.92 -0.31 19.60
N LEU A 99 20.17 -0.36 20.71
CA LEU A 99 19.39 0.78 21.22
C LEU A 99 20.29 1.63 22.11
N ASN A 100 21.24 2.34 21.50
CA ASN A 100 22.08 3.28 22.24
C ASN A 100 21.30 4.57 22.58
N VAL A 101 21.71 5.28 23.62
CA VAL A 101 21.10 6.56 24.05
C VAL A 101 21.06 7.55 22.89
N THR A 102 22.13 7.67 22.11
CA THR A 102 22.18 8.55 20.93
C THR A 102 21.12 8.18 19.89
N PHE A 103 20.90 6.90 19.64
CA PHE A 103 19.86 6.44 18.70
C PHE A 103 18.46 6.79 19.23
N LEU A 104 18.20 6.56 20.52
CA LEU A 104 16.92 6.90 21.14
C LEU A 104 16.66 8.41 21.13
N VAL A 105 17.68 9.23 21.34
CA VAL A 105 17.59 10.70 21.24
C VAL A 105 17.26 11.13 19.81
N TYR A 106 17.92 10.58 18.79
CA TYR A 106 17.60 10.89 17.40
C TYR A 106 16.20 10.43 17.01
N LEU A 107 15.79 9.23 17.44
CA LEU A 107 14.44 8.73 17.23
C LEU A 107 13.41 9.67 17.85
N LEU A 108 13.61 10.10 19.10
CA LEU A 108 12.74 11.05 19.78
C LEU A 108 12.67 12.39 19.05
N ILE A 109 13.81 12.97 18.64
CA ILE A 109 13.85 14.25 17.91
C ILE A 109 13.06 14.15 16.60
N ILE A 110 13.27 13.07 15.83
CA ILE A 110 12.54 12.86 14.57
C ILE A 110 11.05 12.70 14.84
N THR A 111 10.65 11.88 15.81
CA THR A 111 9.23 11.68 16.15
C THR A 111 8.57 13.00 16.57
N VAL A 112 9.19 13.77 17.47
CA VAL A 112 8.66 15.05 17.92
C VAL A 112 8.55 16.04 16.76
N THR A 113 9.56 16.10 15.88
CA THR A 113 9.55 16.98 14.71
C THR A 113 8.42 16.61 13.74
N LEU A 114 8.22 15.31 13.46
CA LEU A 114 7.14 14.83 12.60
C LEU A 114 5.76 15.14 13.19
N CYS A 115 5.58 14.94 14.50
CA CYS A 115 4.33 15.30 15.18
C CYS A 115 4.05 16.80 15.12
N MET A 116 5.07 17.65 15.34
CA MET A 116 4.91 19.12 15.22
C MET A 116 4.56 19.54 13.80
N LEU A 117 5.19 18.93 12.79
CA LEU A 117 4.89 19.21 11.37
C LEU A 117 3.45 18.81 11.03
N ALA A 118 2.98 17.64 11.45
CA ALA A 118 1.60 17.21 11.24
C ALA A 118 0.59 18.16 11.91
N VAL A 119 0.85 18.57 13.16
CA VAL A 119 -0.01 19.54 13.85
C VAL A 119 -0.01 20.90 13.15
N LEU A 120 1.14 21.36 12.66
CA LEU A 120 1.25 22.60 11.91
C LEU A 120 0.48 22.54 10.60
N GLU A 121 0.61 21.43 9.85
CA GLU A 121 -0.10 21.20 8.59
C GLU A 121 -1.62 21.19 8.80
N VAL A 122 -2.11 20.43 9.78
CA VAL A 122 -3.55 20.35 10.11
C VAL A 122 -4.10 21.73 10.50
N LYS A 123 -3.39 22.47 11.36
CA LYS A 123 -3.80 23.82 11.78
C LYS A 123 -3.77 24.83 10.63
N TRP A 124 -2.76 24.77 9.78
CA TRP A 124 -2.61 25.68 8.65
C TRP A 124 -3.65 25.41 7.56
N ALA A 125 -3.94 24.13 7.29
CA ALA A 125 -4.93 23.72 6.30
C ALA A 125 -6.38 23.88 6.80
N GLY A 126 -6.60 23.99 8.11
CA GLY A 126 -7.93 24.11 8.70
C GLY A 126 -8.77 22.83 8.57
N ILE A 127 -8.10 21.68 8.49
CA ILE A 127 -8.72 20.34 8.35
C ILE A 127 -8.81 19.65 9.71
N GLU A 128 -9.65 18.63 9.81
CA GLU A 128 -9.71 17.81 11.02
C GLU A 128 -8.56 16.79 11.06
N LEU A 129 -8.09 16.44 12.27
CA LEU A 129 -7.03 15.44 12.42
C LEU A 129 -7.44 14.06 11.90
N GLU A 130 -8.73 13.73 12.03
CA GLU A 130 -9.28 12.47 11.49
C GLU A 130 -9.17 12.43 9.96
N GLU A 131 -9.44 13.54 9.27
CA GLU A 131 -9.33 13.63 7.81
C GLU A 131 -7.87 13.47 7.35
N TRP A 132 -6.93 14.11 8.05
CA TRP A 132 -5.50 13.95 7.80
C TRP A 132 -5.06 12.49 7.98
N TRP A 133 -5.45 11.86 9.09
CA TRP A 133 -5.11 10.45 9.35
C TRP A 133 -5.73 9.51 8.32
N ARG A 134 -7.01 9.71 7.95
CA ARG A 134 -7.68 8.92 6.90
C ARG A 134 -6.99 9.07 5.55
N ASN A 135 -6.45 10.25 5.24
CA ASN A 135 -5.66 10.48 4.02
C ASN A 135 -4.36 9.66 4.03
N GLU A 136 -3.64 9.62 5.15
CA GLU A 136 -2.43 8.79 5.30
C GLU A 136 -2.74 7.29 5.16
N GLN A 137 -3.83 6.83 5.77
CA GLN A 137 -4.30 5.44 5.60
C GLN A 137 -4.62 5.15 4.13
N PHE A 138 -5.31 6.06 3.44
CA PHE A 138 -5.63 5.91 2.03
C PHE A 138 -4.38 5.91 1.15
N TRP A 139 -3.40 6.77 1.44
CA TRP A 139 -2.10 6.79 0.76
C TRP A 139 -1.38 5.45 0.89
N LEU A 140 -1.35 4.85 2.09
CA LEU A 140 -0.72 3.56 2.30
C LEU A 140 -1.47 2.42 1.57
N ILE A 141 -2.80 2.42 1.61
CA ILE A 141 -3.62 1.44 0.88
C ILE A 141 -3.39 1.56 -0.63
N GLY A 142 -3.46 2.77 -1.19
CA GLY A 142 -3.20 3.01 -2.62
C GLY A 142 -1.77 2.64 -3.03
N GLY A 143 -0.80 2.97 -2.18
CA GLY A 143 0.61 2.63 -2.34
C GLY A 143 0.86 1.13 -2.40
N THR A 144 0.30 0.38 -1.44
CA THR A 144 0.48 -1.08 -1.37
C THR A 144 -0.33 -1.85 -2.42
N SER A 145 -1.31 -1.23 -3.09
CA SER A 145 -2.16 -1.87 -4.09
C SER A 145 -2.00 -1.27 -5.49
N ALA A 146 -2.79 -0.25 -5.79
CA ALA A 146 -2.95 0.36 -7.10
C ALA A 146 -1.67 0.97 -7.66
N HIS A 147 -0.87 1.66 -6.84
CA HIS A 147 0.38 2.28 -7.28
C HIS A 147 1.41 1.22 -7.69
N LEU A 148 1.51 0.14 -6.91
CA LEU A 148 2.42 -0.97 -7.21
C LEU A 148 2.07 -1.63 -8.55
N ALA A 149 0.78 -1.91 -8.75
CA ALA A 149 0.28 -2.48 -10.00
C ALA A 149 0.55 -1.54 -11.20
N ALA A 150 0.30 -0.24 -11.04
CA ALA A 150 0.58 0.76 -12.09
C ALA A 150 2.06 0.83 -12.47
N VAL A 151 2.98 0.74 -11.49
CA VAL A 151 4.42 0.74 -11.75
C VAL A 151 4.83 -0.49 -12.55
N PHE A 152 4.39 -1.68 -12.15
CA PHE A 152 4.68 -2.91 -12.91
C PHE A 152 4.10 -2.87 -14.32
N GLN A 153 2.84 -2.42 -14.46
CA GLN A 153 2.21 -2.24 -15.77
C GLN A 153 2.98 -1.26 -16.65
N GLY A 154 3.37 -0.10 -16.11
CA GLY A 154 4.13 0.90 -16.85
C GLY A 154 5.51 0.41 -17.27
N LEU A 155 6.23 -0.30 -16.39
CA LEU A 155 7.52 -0.91 -16.72
C LEU A 155 7.38 -1.97 -17.81
N LEU A 156 6.38 -2.85 -17.72
CA LEU A 156 6.10 -3.85 -18.76
C LEU A 156 5.77 -3.19 -20.10
N LYS A 157 4.99 -2.11 -20.10
CA LYS A 157 4.67 -1.35 -21.31
C LYS A 157 5.93 -0.76 -21.96
N VAL A 158 6.84 -0.19 -21.16
CA VAL A 158 8.08 0.41 -21.65
C VAL A 158 9.07 -0.64 -22.16
N VAL A 159 9.19 -1.78 -21.48
CA VAL A 159 10.16 -2.83 -21.81
C VAL A 159 9.66 -3.76 -22.93
N ALA A 160 8.38 -4.15 -22.90
CA ALA A 160 7.81 -5.17 -23.77
C ALA A 160 6.86 -4.62 -24.86
N GLY A 161 6.57 -3.31 -24.86
CA GLY A 161 5.70 -2.69 -25.87
C GLY A 161 4.23 -3.14 -25.81
N VAL A 162 3.81 -3.81 -24.73
CA VAL A 162 2.44 -4.32 -24.56
C VAL A 162 1.50 -3.15 -24.29
N GLU A 163 0.51 -2.95 -25.16
CA GLU A 163 -0.56 -1.99 -24.93
C GLU A 163 -1.47 -2.48 -23.80
N ILE A 164 -1.60 -1.67 -22.76
CA ILE A 164 -2.46 -1.98 -21.62
C ILE A 164 -3.90 -1.66 -22.02
N SER A 165 -4.75 -2.69 -22.17
CA SER A 165 -6.17 -2.48 -22.36
C SER A 165 -6.80 -1.99 -21.05
N PHE A 166 -7.29 -0.76 -21.10
CA PHE A 166 -7.90 -0.12 -19.96
C PHE A 166 -9.28 -0.73 -19.71
N THR A 167 -9.45 -1.46 -18.61
CA THR A 167 -10.77 -1.87 -18.15
C THR A 167 -11.48 -0.64 -17.58
N LEU A 168 -12.41 -0.08 -18.36
CA LEU A 168 -13.31 0.96 -17.89
C LEU A 168 -14.06 0.43 -16.67
N THR A 169 -14.06 1.18 -15.57
CA THR A 169 -14.96 0.93 -14.45
C THR A 169 -16.39 1.09 -14.96
N SER A 170 -17.15 -0.02 -15.03
CA SER A 170 -18.57 0.07 -15.33
C SER A 170 -19.26 0.80 -14.18
N LYS A 171 -20.07 1.81 -14.51
CA LYS A 171 -20.96 2.43 -13.54
C LYS A 171 -21.95 1.34 -13.12
N SER A 172 -22.01 1.01 -11.83
CA SER A 172 -23.04 0.11 -11.32
C SER A 172 -24.41 0.69 -11.67
N ALA A 173 -25.20 -0.04 -12.47
CA ALA A 173 -26.64 0.06 -12.44
C ALA A 173 -27.07 -0.89 -11.29
N GLY A 174 -27.06 -0.37 -10.07
CA GLY A 174 -27.64 -1.07 -8.92
C GLY A 174 -29.12 -0.73 -8.88
N ASP A 175 -29.95 -1.71 -9.24
CA ASP A 175 -31.42 -1.65 -9.38
C ASP A 175 -32.15 -1.83 -8.02
N ASP A 176 -31.50 -1.51 -6.90
CA ASP A 176 -32.08 -1.64 -5.56
C ASP A 176 -32.35 -0.24 -4.97
N GLU A 177 -33.55 0.29 -5.23
CA GLU A 177 -34.01 1.64 -4.83
C GLU A 177 -34.16 1.85 -3.31
N ASP A 178 -33.95 0.82 -2.47
CA ASP A 178 -34.32 0.85 -1.05
C ASP A 178 -33.18 1.17 -0.05
N ASP A 179 -31.92 1.34 -0.48
CA ASP A 179 -30.81 1.67 0.43
C ASP A 179 -29.67 2.47 -0.23
N GLU A 180 -29.59 3.76 0.13
CA GLU A 180 -28.59 4.74 -0.37
C GLU A 180 -27.13 4.31 -0.17
N PHE A 181 -26.85 3.39 0.77
CA PHE A 181 -25.51 2.87 1.06
C PHE A 181 -25.28 1.44 0.59
N ALA A 182 -26.22 0.81 -0.14
CA ALA A 182 -26.05 -0.55 -0.67
C ALA A 182 -24.75 -0.69 -1.47
N ASP A 183 -24.44 0.31 -2.30
CA ASP A 183 -23.23 0.36 -3.11
C ASP A 183 -21.95 0.39 -2.25
N LEU A 184 -21.93 1.07 -1.11
CA LEU A 184 -20.77 1.12 -0.20
C LEU A 184 -20.29 -0.27 0.20
N TYR A 185 -21.24 -1.20 0.37
CA TYR A 185 -20.97 -2.54 0.86
C TYR A 185 -20.69 -3.56 -0.25
N LEU A 186 -20.81 -3.17 -1.53
CA LEU A 186 -20.49 -4.03 -2.66
C LEU A 186 -18.98 -4.17 -2.84
N VAL A 187 -18.42 -5.23 -2.26
CA VAL A 187 -17.02 -5.61 -2.46
C VAL A 187 -16.92 -6.54 -3.67
N LYS A 188 -16.42 -6.01 -4.79
CA LYS A 188 -16.05 -6.83 -5.96
C LYS A 188 -14.59 -7.25 -5.83
N TRP A 189 -14.31 -8.54 -5.98
CA TRP A 189 -12.94 -9.05 -5.92
C TRP A 189 -12.07 -8.43 -7.03
N THR A 190 -10.86 -8.00 -6.69
CA THR A 190 -9.85 -7.51 -7.63
C THR A 190 -8.46 -7.96 -7.18
N SER A 191 -7.57 -8.27 -8.14
CA SER A 191 -6.19 -8.67 -7.84
C SER A 191 -5.39 -7.57 -7.11
N LEU A 192 -5.84 -6.31 -7.19
CA LEU A 192 -5.26 -5.18 -6.44
C LEU A 192 -5.35 -5.37 -4.93
N MET A 193 -6.30 -6.19 -4.44
CA MET A 193 -6.45 -6.46 -3.01
C MET A 193 -5.41 -7.47 -2.49
N ILE A 194 -4.76 -8.24 -3.38
CA ILE A 194 -3.84 -9.32 -2.97
C ILE A 194 -2.67 -8.78 -2.12
N PRO A 195 -1.88 -7.78 -2.57
CA PRO A 195 -0.74 -7.32 -1.79
C PRO A 195 -1.09 -6.79 -0.38
N PRO A 196 -2.08 -5.88 -0.18
CA PRO A 196 -2.42 -5.42 1.17
C PRO A 196 -2.98 -6.55 2.06
N ILE A 197 -3.75 -7.50 1.51
CA ILE A 197 -4.18 -8.69 2.26
C ILE A 197 -2.97 -9.51 2.73
N THR A 198 -2.01 -9.77 1.83
CA THR A 198 -0.79 -10.52 2.18
C THR A 198 0.01 -9.79 3.26
N ILE A 199 0.20 -8.47 3.16
CA ILE A 199 0.88 -7.67 4.17
C ILE A 199 0.21 -7.80 5.54
N MET A 200 -1.12 -7.70 5.59
CA MET A 200 -1.89 -7.85 6.83
C MET A 200 -1.71 -9.25 7.43
N MET A 201 -1.91 -10.30 6.65
CA MET A 201 -1.80 -11.68 7.11
C MET A 201 -0.39 -12.00 7.61
N VAL A 202 0.63 -11.59 6.87
CA VAL A 202 2.04 -11.82 7.21
C VAL A 202 2.40 -11.09 8.51
N ASN A 203 1.96 -9.84 8.70
CA ASN A 203 2.19 -9.11 9.96
C ASN A 203 1.44 -9.75 11.14
N LEU A 204 0.20 -10.20 10.97
CA LEU A 204 -0.56 -10.89 12.02
C LEU A 204 0.10 -12.21 12.44
N ILE A 205 0.50 -13.04 11.46
CA ILE A 205 1.20 -14.30 11.71
C ILE A 205 2.55 -14.02 12.37
N ALA A 206 3.28 -13.00 11.93
CA ALA A 206 4.57 -12.63 12.50
C ALA A 206 4.45 -12.20 13.97
N ILE A 207 3.40 -11.46 14.35
CA ILE A 207 3.10 -11.14 15.74
C ILE A 207 2.89 -12.42 16.56
N ALA A 208 2.06 -13.35 16.07
CA ALA A 208 1.79 -14.60 16.76
C ALA A 208 3.06 -15.46 16.93
N VAL A 209 3.88 -15.57 15.89
CA VAL A 209 5.16 -16.30 15.92
C VAL A 209 6.15 -15.62 16.84
N GLY A 210 6.28 -14.29 16.78
CA GLY A 210 7.18 -13.52 17.65
C GLY A 210 6.81 -13.68 19.12
N PHE A 211 5.50 -13.63 19.43
CA PHE A 211 4.98 -13.81 20.78
C PHE A 211 5.25 -15.22 21.30
N SER A 212 4.87 -16.25 20.52
CA SER A 212 5.12 -17.66 20.84
C SER A 212 6.60 -17.92 21.09
N ARG A 213 7.48 -17.50 20.17
CA ARG A 213 8.94 -17.67 20.32
C ARG A 213 9.47 -17.02 21.59
N THR A 214 8.97 -15.84 21.95
CA THR A 214 9.46 -15.14 23.15
C THR A 214 9.01 -15.83 24.43
N ILE A 215 7.76 -16.30 24.50
CA ILE A 215 7.24 -17.04 25.66
C ILE A 215 7.98 -18.36 25.88
N TYR A 216 8.26 -19.11 24.82
CA TYR A 216 8.91 -20.41 24.91
C TYR A 216 10.45 -20.34 24.91
N SER A 217 11.04 -19.15 24.88
CA SER A 217 12.49 -18.99 24.90
C SER A 217 13.04 -19.03 26.33
N VAL A 218 14.21 -19.65 26.49
CA VAL A 218 14.93 -19.75 27.79
C VAL A 218 15.34 -18.35 28.30
N ILE A 219 15.70 -17.44 27.38
CA ILE A 219 16.05 -16.05 27.69
C ILE A 219 15.15 -15.13 26.86
N PRO A 220 14.01 -14.68 27.43
CA PRO A 220 13.03 -13.91 26.68
C PRO A 220 13.51 -12.49 26.37
N GLN A 221 13.47 -12.15 25.08
CA GLN A 221 13.88 -10.83 24.57
C GLN A 221 12.67 -9.89 24.37
N TRP A 222 12.03 -9.51 25.48
CA TRP A 222 10.81 -8.69 25.48
C TRP A 222 10.93 -7.35 24.75
N SER A 223 12.08 -6.68 24.85
CA SER A 223 12.30 -5.39 24.18
C SER A 223 12.21 -5.49 22.66
N ARG A 224 12.77 -6.55 22.06
CA ARG A 224 12.70 -6.80 20.62
C ARG A 224 11.29 -7.17 20.17
N LEU A 225 10.59 -7.96 20.98
CA LEU A 225 9.19 -8.29 20.75
C LEU A 225 8.32 -7.03 20.74
N LEU A 226 8.45 -6.18 21.76
CA LEU A 226 7.68 -4.93 21.87
C LEU A 226 7.92 -4.00 20.69
N GLY A 227 9.18 -3.80 20.30
CA GLY A 227 9.51 -2.98 19.13
C GLY A 227 8.93 -3.55 17.83
N GLY A 228 9.10 -4.85 17.59
CA GLY A 228 8.57 -5.51 16.39
C GLY A 228 7.04 -5.47 16.33
N VAL A 229 6.37 -5.77 17.43
CA VAL A 229 4.90 -5.72 17.55
C VAL A 229 4.39 -4.31 17.36
N PHE A 230 5.05 -3.29 17.90
CA PHE A 230 4.68 -1.89 17.71
C PHE A 230 4.67 -1.49 16.22
N PHE A 231 5.74 -1.80 15.48
CA PHE A 231 5.81 -1.48 14.05
C PHE A 231 4.83 -2.32 13.21
N SER A 232 4.65 -3.61 13.51
CA SER A 232 3.64 -4.43 12.84
C SER A 232 2.22 -3.92 13.12
N PHE A 233 1.94 -3.52 14.35
CA PHE A 233 0.66 -2.90 14.72
C PHE A 233 0.45 -1.58 13.97
N TRP A 234 1.48 -0.74 13.83
CA TRP A 234 1.41 0.51 13.08
C TRP A 234 0.99 0.28 11.61
N VAL A 235 1.58 -0.73 10.95
CA VAL A 235 1.20 -1.13 9.58
C VAL A 235 -0.27 -1.60 9.54
N LEU A 236 -0.67 -2.45 10.49
CA LEU A 236 -2.06 -2.95 10.58
C LEU A 236 -3.07 -1.83 10.85
N ALA A 237 -2.71 -0.84 11.68
CA ALA A 237 -3.54 0.33 11.95
C ALA A 237 -3.77 1.19 10.71
N HIS A 238 -2.78 1.28 9.80
CA HIS A 238 -2.96 1.96 8.51
C HIS A 238 -3.85 1.18 7.55
N LEU A 239 -3.77 -0.16 7.56
CA LEU A 239 -4.59 -1.04 6.71
C LEU A 239 -5.97 -1.34 7.30
N TYR A 240 -6.28 -0.86 8.51
CA TYR A 240 -7.56 -1.12 9.17
C TYR A 240 -8.80 -0.66 8.38
N PRO A 241 -8.83 0.53 7.74
CA PRO A 241 -9.97 0.92 6.90
C PRO A 241 -10.15 0.00 5.69
N PHE A 242 -9.05 -0.49 5.13
CA PHE A 242 -9.10 -1.49 4.05
C PHE A 242 -9.69 -2.81 4.55
N ALA A 243 -9.29 -3.27 5.73
CA ALA A 243 -9.88 -4.43 6.38
C ALA A 243 -11.39 -4.28 6.60
N LYS A 244 -11.83 -3.12 7.12
CA LYS A 244 -13.27 -2.80 7.23
C LYS A 244 -13.97 -2.81 5.88
N GLY A 245 -13.36 -2.19 4.86
CA GLY A 245 -13.88 -2.15 3.51
C GLY A 245 -14.08 -3.56 2.92
N LEU A 246 -13.17 -4.49 3.20
CA LEU A 246 -13.30 -5.89 2.78
C LEU A 246 -14.45 -6.62 3.48
N MET A 247 -14.75 -6.32 4.74
CA MET A 247 -15.75 -7.03 5.55
C MET A 247 -17.21 -6.76 5.11
N GLY A 248 -17.44 -5.75 4.28
CA GLY A 248 -18.74 -5.43 3.68
C GLY A 248 -19.88 -5.30 4.69
N ARG A 249 -21.13 -5.48 4.24
CA ARG A 249 -22.35 -5.28 5.04
C ARG A 249 -22.48 -6.25 6.24
N ARG A 250 -21.92 -7.46 6.12
CA ARG A 250 -22.09 -8.54 7.11
C ARG A 250 -20.97 -8.57 8.16
N GLY A 251 -19.97 -7.68 8.07
CA GLY A 251 -18.83 -7.68 8.99
C GLY A 251 -18.01 -8.98 8.92
N ARG A 252 -18.09 -9.73 7.82
CA ARG A 252 -17.36 -10.99 7.63
C ARG A 252 -16.39 -10.83 6.48
N THR A 253 -15.14 -11.26 6.69
CA THR A 253 -14.15 -11.30 5.63
C THR A 253 -14.63 -12.24 4.50
N PRO A 254 -14.60 -11.81 3.23
CA PRO A 254 -15.05 -12.63 2.11
C PRO A 254 -14.27 -13.94 2.04
N THR A 255 -14.95 -15.07 1.80
CA THR A 255 -14.32 -16.40 1.72
C THR A 255 -13.18 -16.46 0.71
N ILE A 256 -13.28 -15.69 -0.39
CA ILE A 256 -12.23 -15.58 -1.41
C ILE A 256 -10.89 -15.07 -0.85
N VAL A 257 -10.90 -14.22 0.18
CA VAL A 257 -9.70 -13.75 0.87
C VAL A 257 -8.95 -14.92 1.49
N PHE A 258 -9.67 -15.84 2.15
CA PHE A 258 -9.09 -17.03 2.75
C PHE A 258 -8.50 -17.96 1.69
N VAL A 259 -9.21 -18.18 0.58
CA VAL A 259 -8.74 -19.03 -0.53
C VAL A 259 -7.42 -18.50 -1.11
N TRP A 260 -7.35 -17.21 -1.45
CA TRP A 260 -6.12 -16.61 -1.99
C TRP A 260 -4.99 -16.58 -0.96
N SER A 261 -5.29 -16.30 0.31
CA SER A 261 -4.29 -16.35 1.37
C SER A 261 -3.72 -17.77 1.54
N GLY A 262 -4.56 -18.80 1.42
CA GLY A 262 -4.15 -20.20 1.43
C GLY A 262 -3.28 -20.55 0.23
N LEU A 263 -3.68 -20.16 -0.98
CA LEU A 263 -2.88 -20.38 -2.20
C LEU A 263 -1.51 -19.72 -2.12
N ILE A 264 -1.44 -18.47 -1.68
CA ILE A 264 -0.16 -17.75 -1.50
C ILE A 264 0.70 -18.44 -0.43
N ALA A 265 0.11 -18.83 0.70
CA ALA A 265 0.82 -19.56 1.74
C ALA A 265 1.38 -20.89 1.23
N ILE A 266 0.60 -21.64 0.43
CA ILE A 266 1.05 -22.87 -0.22
C ILE A 266 2.21 -22.58 -1.16
N ILE A 267 2.09 -21.60 -2.06
CA ILE A 267 3.16 -21.23 -3.01
C ILE A 267 4.44 -20.84 -2.27
N ILE A 268 4.35 -20.00 -1.25
CA ILE A 268 5.51 -19.57 -0.44
C ILE A 268 6.12 -20.78 0.29
N SER A 269 5.29 -21.67 0.84
CA SER A 269 5.77 -22.87 1.54
C SER A 269 6.48 -23.83 0.58
N LEU A 270 5.92 -24.04 -0.62
CA LEU A 270 6.53 -24.88 -1.66
C LEU A 270 7.83 -24.27 -2.17
N LEU A 271 7.88 -22.95 -2.39
CA LEU A 271 9.10 -22.24 -2.75
C LEU A 271 10.16 -22.37 -1.65
N TRP A 272 9.77 -22.25 -0.38
CA TRP A 272 10.68 -22.42 0.75
C TRP A 272 11.26 -23.84 0.81
N VAL A 273 10.43 -24.87 0.64
CA VAL A 273 10.87 -26.28 0.59
C VAL A 273 11.78 -26.53 -0.62
N ALA A 274 11.53 -25.89 -1.77
CA ALA A 274 12.39 -26.01 -2.93
C ALA A 274 13.77 -25.35 -2.73
N ILE A 275 13.83 -24.24 -1.99
CA ILE A 275 15.08 -23.49 -1.73
C ILE A 275 15.89 -24.11 -0.58
N ASN A 276 15.21 -24.57 0.49
CA ASN A 276 15.80 -25.22 1.65
C ASN A 276 15.09 -26.56 1.90
N PRO A 277 15.43 -27.61 1.14
CA PRO A 277 14.86 -28.93 1.35
C PRO A 277 15.23 -29.43 2.76
N PRO A 278 14.30 -30.11 3.47
CA PRO A 278 14.60 -30.73 4.76
C PRO A 278 15.80 -31.66 4.63
N ALA A 279 16.71 -31.60 5.61
CA ALA A 279 17.89 -32.45 5.64
C ALA A 279 17.49 -33.93 5.49
N GLY A 280 17.87 -34.53 4.35
CA GLY A 280 17.56 -35.93 4.01
C GLY A 280 16.77 -36.16 2.71
N THR A 281 16.31 -35.11 2.00
CA THR A 281 15.56 -35.28 0.74
C THR A 281 16.31 -34.76 -0.49
N ASN A 282 17.31 -35.51 -0.96
CA ASN A 282 17.96 -35.30 -2.27
C ASN A 282 17.17 -35.92 -3.45
N GLN A 283 15.87 -36.17 -3.29
CA GLN A 283 15.02 -36.73 -4.34
C GLN A 283 13.74 -35.90 -4.51
N ILE A 284 13.86 -34.68 -5.03
CA ILE A 284 12.73 -34.00 -5.68
C ILE A 284 12.74 -34.43 -7.16
N GLY A 285 12.48 -35.71 -7.36
CA GLY A 285 12.51 -36.38 -8.66
C GLY A 285 11.85 -37.74 -8.48
N GLY A 286 10.55 -37.73 -8.20
CA GLY A 286 9.76 -38.94 -8.07
C GLY A 286 9.86 -39.76 -9.35
N SER A 287 10.57 -40.87 -9.28
CA SER A 287 10.49 -41.94 -10.27
C SER A 287 9.09 -42.54 -10.20
N PHE A 288 8.17 -42.02 -11.01
CA PHE A 288 6.91 -42.70 -11.32
C PHE A 288 7.25 -43.97 -12.09
N GLN A 289 7.18 -45.11 -11.41
CA GLN A 289 7.17 -46.41 -12.05
C GLN A 289 5.77 -46.98 -11.83
N PHE A 290 4.96 -46.95 -12.89
CA PHE A 290 3.66 -47.61 -12.91
C PHE A 290 3.87 -49.13 -12.93
N PRO A 291 2.94 -49.91 -12.32
CA PRO A 291 2.98 -51.36 -12.31
C PRO A 291 2.86 -51.96 -13.72
#